data_AF-A0A0V0QN40-F1
#
_entry.id   AF-A0A0V0QN40-F1
#
_cell.length_a   1.000
_cell.length_b   1.000
_cell.length_c   1.000
_cell.angle_alpha   90.00
_cell.angle_beta   90.00
_cell.angle_gamma   90.00
#
_symmetry.space_group_name_H-M   'P 1'
#
loop_
_entity.id
_entity.type
_entity.pdbx_description
1 polymer ?
#
loop_
_entity_poly.entity_id
_entity_poly.type
_entity_poly.pdbx_seq_one_letter_code
_entity_poly.pdbx_strand_id
1 'polypeptide(L)'
;MKSKSFFIKIAAIIILVYLGYNLFFISNNHKVKIEKIQYINKKYFIEQIHNNDKVNNNSEILKNILKLQAKKNIKNALLQVIETSLYRNFNLEQLNFYDGIQSSKIYLSLDGDVFDVSDSSFYKPGTSYGIFGGHDCTLNLARMSMDKTLLNTYNKGMELTENEKKSIQGWKKQFLKKYKKVGKTIYKK
;
A
#
# COMPACT_ATOMS: atom_id res chain seq x y z
N MET A 1 -30.18 -38.32 13.98
CA MET A 1 -28.99 -37.48 14.29
C MET A 1 -28.08 -37.46 13.06
N LYS A 2 -27.70 -36.28 12.53
CA LYS A 2 -26.82 -36.22 11.34
C LYS A 2 -25.36 -36.45 11.75
N SER A 3 -24.62 -37.28 10.99
CA SER A 3 -23.27 -37.72 11.35
C SER A 3 -22.25 -36.57 11.24
N LYS A 4 -21.14 -36.67 11.98
CA LYS A 4 -20.01 -35.71 11.96
C LYS A 4 -19.48 -35.47 10.53
N SER A 5 -19.58 -36.48 9.66
CA SER A 5 -19.24 -36.41 8.22
C SER A 5 -20.12 -35.44 7.42
N PHE A 6 -21.40 -35.30 7.80
CA PHE A 6 -22.35 -34.38 7.15
C PHE A 6 -21.94 -32.90 7.35
N PHE A 7 -21.51 -32.54 8.56
CA PHE A 7 -21.11 -31.17 8.88
C PHE A 7 -19.77 -30.79 8.24
N ILE A 8 -18.84 -31.74 8.10
CA ILE A 8 -17.55 -31.51 7.42
C ILE A 8 -17.78 -31.21 5.92
N LYS A 9 -18.69 -31.94 5.27
CA LYS A 9 -19.04 -31.70 3.87
C LYS A 9 -19.68 -30.32 3.64
N ILE A 10 -20.57 -29.89 4.54
CA ILE A 10 -21.18 -28.55 4.48
C ILE A 10 -20.14 -27.44 4.70
N ALA A 11 -19.24 -27.61 5.67
CA ALA A 11 -18.16 -26.65 5.90
C ALA A 11 -17.22 -26.53 4.69
N ALA A 12 -16.88 -27.64 4.04
CA ALA A 12 -16.08 -27.65 2.83
C ALA A 12 -16.79 -26.91 1.66
N ILE A 13 -18.10 -27.11 1.50
CA ILE A 13 -18.89 -26.41 0.47
C ILE A 13 -18.94 -24.90 0.76
N ILE A 14 -19.15 -24.47 2.01
CA ILE A 14 -19.16 -23.05 2.38
C ILE A 14 -17.78 -22.41 2.13
N ILE A 15 -16.69 -23.12 2.45
CA ILE A 15 -15.31 -22.67 2.19
C ILE A 15 -15.05 -22.56 0.68
N LEU A 16 -15.49 -23.54 -0.11
CA LEU A 16 -15.35 -23.52 -1.57
C LEU A 16 -16.19 -22.42 -2.22
N VAL A 17 -17.40 -22.17 -1.73
CA VAL A 17 -18.25 -21.05 -2.17
C VAL A 17 -17.60 -19.71 -1.81
N TYR A 18 -17.05 -19.56 -0.60
CA TYR A 18 -16.36 -18.34 -0.17
C TYR A 18 -15.05 -18.10 -0.94
N LEU A 19 -14.30 -19.16 -1.24
CA LEU A 19 -13.10 -19.09 -2.10
C LEU A 19 -13.48 -18.77 -3.56
N GLY A 20 -14.53 -19.40 -4.08
CA GLY A 20 -15.03 -19.19 -5.45
C GLY A 20 -15.59 -17.79 -5.68
N TYR A 21 -16.35 -17.25 -4.73
CA TYR A 21 -16.89 -15.88 -4.82
C TYR A 21 -15.77 -14.83 -4.80
N ASN A 22 -14.71 -15.06 -4.01
CA ASN A 22 -13.52 -14.21 -4.03
C ASN A 22 -12.77 -14.35 -5.37
N LEU A 23 -12.67 -15.54 -5.97
CA LEU A 23 -12.02 -15.74 -7.26
C LEU A 23 -12.74 -15.02 -8.43
N PHE A 24 -14.07 -15.02 -8.47
CA PHE A 24 -14.85 -14.39 -9.54
C PHE A 24 -14.80 -12.85 -9.51
N PHE A 25 -14.88 -12.24 -8.32
CA PHE A 25 -14.88 -10.78 -8.19
C PHE A 25 -13.48 -10.15 -8.41
N ILE A 26 -12.42 -10.96 -8.31
CA ILE A 26 -11.03 -10.53 -8.36
C ILE A 26 -10.40 -10.73 -9.77
N SER A 27 -11.05 -11.51 -10.65
CA SER A 27 -10.55 -11.89 -11.98
C SER A 27 -10.20 -10.71 -12.90
N ASN A 28 -10.80 -9.53 -12.72
CA ASN A 28 -10.74 -8.51 -13.76
C ASN A 28 -9.53 -7.55 -13.71
N ASN A 29 -8.64 -7.51 -12.70
CA ASN A 29 -7.51 -6.56 -12.74
C ASN A 29 -6.21 -6.87 -11.96
N HIS A 30 -6.09 -7.94 -11.15
CA HIS A 30 -4.97 -8.03 -10.17
C HIS A 30 -4.32 -9.41 -9.97
N LYS A 31 -4.12 -10.18 -11.05
CA LYS A 31 -3.58 -11.57 -11.02
C LYS A 31 -2.30 -11.76 -10.19
N VAL A 32 -1.33 -10.85 -10.26
CA VAL A 32 -0.02 -10.98 -9.58
C VAL A 32 -0.06 -10.71 -8.07
N LYS A 33 -0.98 -9.85 -7.58
CA LYS A 33 -1.07 -9.53 -6.14
C LYS A 33 -1.70 -10.67 -5.33
N ILE A 34 -2.46 -11.54 -5.99
CA ILE A 34 -3.26 -12.61 -5.37
C ILE A 34 -2.38 -13.78 -4.95
N GLU A 35 -1.43 -14.20 -5.79
CA GLU A 35 -0.56 -15.35 -5.52
C GLU A 35 0.26 -15.14 -4.24
N LYS A 36 0.73 -13.91 -4.00
CA LYS A 36 1.48 -13.57 -2.78
C LYS A 36 0.62 -13.64 -1.51
N ILE A 37 -0.64 -13.22 -1.59
CA ILE A 37 -1.62 -13.29 -0.49
C ILE A 37 -2.02 -14.74 -0.22
N GLN A 38 -2.25 -15.54 -1.28
CA GLN A 38 -2.55 -16.96 -1.18
C GLN A 38 -1.40 -17.76 -0.52
N TYR A 39 -0.15 -17.47 -0.87
CA TYR A 39 1.03 -18.10 -0.28
C TYR A 39 1.19 -17.79 1.21
N ILE A 40 1.02 -16.52 1.60
CA ILE A 40 1.08 -16.08 3.02
C ILE A 40 -0.02 -16.76 3.83
N ASN A 41 -1.24 -16.84 3.30
CA ASN A 41 -2.36 -17.51 3.96
C ASN A 41 -2.12 -19.00 4.14
N LYS A 42 -1.54 -19.68 3.14
CA LYS A 42 -1.21 -21.11 3.20
C LYS A 42 -0.11 -21.39 4.24
N LYS A 43 0.97 -20.59 4.26
CA LYS A 43 2.07 -20.75 5.21
C LYS A 43 1.60 -20.55 6.66
N TYR A 44 0.84 -19.48 6.91
CA TYR A 44 0.30 -19.19 8.22
C TYR A 44 -0.63 -20.32 8.71
N PHE A 45 -1.50 -20.84 7.84
CA PHE A 45 -2.42 -21.93 8.23
C PHE A 45 -1.68 -23.23 8.58
N ILE A 46 -0.60 -23.57 7.87
CA ILE A 46 0.22 -24.76 8.13
C ILE A 46 0.98 -24.63 9.47
N GLU A 47 1.54 -23.46 9.78
CA GLU A 47 2.24 -23.21 11.06
C GLU A 47 1.29 -23.31 12.27
N GLN A 48 0.01 -22.94 12.11
CA GLN A 48 -0.98 -23.08 13.19
C GLN A 48 -1.48 -24.53 13.39
N ILE A 49 -1.37 -25.38 12.37
CA ILE A 49 -1.72 -26.81 12.49
C ILE A 49 -0.59 -27.55 13.21
N HIS A 50 0.67 -27.30 12.87
CA HIS A 50 1.82 -28.03 13.41
C HIS A 50 2.08 -27.75 14.91
N ASN A 51 1.67 -26.57 15.41
CA ASN A 51 1.80 -26.21 16.82
C ASN A 51 0.67 -26.75 17.73
N ASN A 52 -0.36 -27.40 17.18
CA ASN A 52 -1.52 -27.89 17.95
C ASN A 52 -1.32 -29.28 18.59
N ASP A 53 -0.23 -29.99 18.29
CA ASP A 53 0.01 -31.35 18.81
C ASP A 53 0.61 -31.39 20.24
N LYS A 54 0.78 -30.24 20.93
CA LYS A 54 1.46 -30.19 22.24
C LYS A 54 0.79 -29.39 23.39
N VAL A 55 -0.47 -28.97 23.32
CA VAL A 55 -1.08 -28.20 24.43
C VAL A 55 -2.41 -28.78 24.90
N ASN A 56 -2.38 -29.42 26.08
CA ASN A 56 -3.54 -29.97 26.79
C ASN A 56 -4.21 -28.90 27.69
N ASN A 57 -5.55 -28.95 27.76
CA ASN A 57 -6.54 -28.28 28.63
C ASN A 57 -6.53 -26.77 28.96
N ASN A 58 -5.52 -25.98 28.54
CA ASN A 58 -5.68 -24.52 28.33
C ASN A 58 -5.91 -24.17 26.84
N SER A 59 -6.18 -25.20 26.03
CA SER A 59 -6.13 -25.12 24.56
C SER A 59 -7.24 -24.28 23.94
N GLU A 60 -8.42 -24.20 24.56
CA GLU A 60 -9.58 -23.51 23.96
C GLU A 60 -9.43 -21.98 24.03
N ILE A 61 -8.92 -21.47 25.15
CA ILE A 61 -8.63 -20.04 25.33
C ILE A 61 -7.49 -19.62 24.39
N LEU A 62 -6.42 -20.43 24.31
CA LEU A 62 -5.30 -20.19 23.39
C LEU A 62 -5.74 -20.23 21.92
N LYS A 63 -6.55 -21.21 21.51
CA LYS A 63 -7.15 -21.27 20.16
C LYS A 63 -7.99 -20.03 19.85
N ASN A 64 -8.77 -19.54 20.81
CA ASN A 64 -9.58 -18.34 20.63
C ASN A 64 -8.72 -17.07 20.51
N ILE A 65 -7.66 -16.92 21.31
CA ILE A 65 -6.68 -15.83 21.20
C ILE A 65 -6.01 -15.84 19.82
N LEU A 66 -5.54 -17.02 19.38
CA LEU A 66 -4.89 -17.22 18.09
C LEU A 66 -5.83 -16.86 16.93
N LYS A 67 -7.09 -17.28 17.01
CA LYS A 67 -8.15 -16.97 16.04
C LYS A 67 -8.46 -15.47 15.99
N LEU A 68 -8.50 -14.79 17.13
CA LEU A 68 -8.70 -13.34 17.23
C LEU A 68 -7.51 -12.56 16.65
N GLN A 69 -6.28 -12.99 16.96
CA GLN A 69 -5.06 -12.38 16.42
C GLN A 69 -4.97 -12.58 14.90
N ALA A 70 -5.28 -13.77 14.39
CA ALA A 70 -5.39 -14.04 12.96
C ALA A 70 -6.44 -13.14 12.31
N LYS A 71 -7.63 -13.00 12.91
CA LYS A 71 -8.69 -12.12 12.40
C LYS A 71 -8.27 -10.64 12.38
N LYS A 72 -7.57 -10.17 13.42
CA LYS A 72 -7.02 -8.80 13.49
C LYS A 72 -5.96 -8.56 12.41
N ASN A 73 -5.05 -9.52 12.23
CA ASN A 73 -4.01 -9.44 11.21
C ASN A 73 -4.59 -9.46 9.79
N ILE A 74 -5.59 -10.31 9.54
CA ILE A 74 -6.33 -10.32 8.27
C ILE A 74 -7.05 -8.99 8.05
N LYS A 75 -7.73 -8.45 9.06
CA LYS A 75 -8.38 -7.13 8.96
C LYS A 75 -7.37 -6.03 8.60
N ASN A 76 -6.21 -6.01 9.24
CA ASN A 76 -5.17 -5.02 8.98
C ASN A 76 -4.56 -5.18 7.58
N ALA A 77 -4.30 -6.41 7.15
CA ALA A 77 -3.81 -6.69 5.80
C ALA A 77 -4.86 -6.31 4.74
N LEU A 78 -6.14 -6.60 4.97
CA LEU A 78 -7.24 -6.19 4.10
C LEU A 78 -7.38 -4.67 4.06
N LEU A 79 -7.31 -3.98 5.20
CA LEU A 79 -7.31 -2.51 5.25
C LEU A 79 -6.16 -1.93 4.45
N GLN A 80 -4.94 -2.47 4.60
CA GLN A 80 -3.79 -2.03 3.84
C GLN A 80 -3.93 -2.33 2.33
N VAL A 81 -4.50 -3.47 1.96
CA VAL A 81 -4.78 -3.82 0.56
C VAL A 81 -5.86 -2.90 -0.02
N ILE A 82 -6.93 -2.62 0.72
CA ILE A 82 -8.02 -1.72 0.31
C ILE A 82 -7.50 -0.29 0.17
N GLU A 83 -6.74 0.21 1.15
CA GLU A 83 -6.08 1.51 1.07
C GLU A 83 -5.17 1.58 -0.16
N THR A 84 -4.36 0.55 -0.40
CA THR A 84 -3.47 0.52 -1.58
C THR A 84 -4.17 0.21 -2.90
N SER A 85 -5.41 -0.30 -2.91
CA SER A 85 -6.23 -0.48 -4.12
C SER A 85 -7.06 0.76 -4.44
N LEU A 86 -7.30 1.64 -3.46
CA LEU A 86 -7.98 2.91 -3.65
C LEU A 86 -7.07 3.97 -4.28
N TYR A 87 -5.76 3.89 -4.08
CA TYR A 87 -4.81 4.88 -4.59
C TYR A 87 -4.37 4.55 -6.02
N ARG A 88 -4.47 5.55 -6.90
CA ARG A 88 -4.02 5.46 -8.29
C ARG A 88 -2.49 5.35 -8.35
N ASN A 89 -2.00 4.48 -9.21
CA ASN A 89 -0.57 4.41 -9.54
C ASN A 89 -0.25 5.40 -10.66
N PHE A 90 0.86 6.11 -10.52
CA PHE A 90 1.39 7.04 -11.50
C PHE A 90 2.82 6.63 -11.85
N ASN A 91 3.12 6.44 -13.12
CA ASN A 91 4.51 6.55 -13.57
C ASN A 91 4.90 8.04 -13.69
N LEU A 92 6.19 8.34 -13.89
CA LEU A 92 6.68 9.73 -13.93
C LEU A 92 6.09 10.53 -15.10
N GLU A 93 5.88 9.90 -16.25
CA GLU A 93 5.26 10.53 -17.44
C GLU A 93 3.79 10.90 -17.17
N GLN A 94 3.04 10.01 -16.53
CA GLN A 94 1.66 10.25 -16.11
C GLN A 94 1.56 11.31 -15.03
N LEU A 95 2.53 11.36 -14.11
CA LEU A 95 2.58 12.38 -13.07
C LEU A 95 2.81 13.78 -13.68
N ASN A 96 3.66 13.87 -14.71
CA ASN A 96 4.00 15.13 -15.38
C ASN A 96 2.80 15.89 -15.97
N PHE A 97 1.74 15.17 -16.36
CA PHE A 97 0.49 15.80 -16.82
C PHE A 97 -0.19 16.68 -15.75
N TYR A 98 0.09 16.46 -14.47
CA TYR A 98 -0.51 17.18 -13.34
C TYR A 98 0.44 18.29 -12.84
N ASP A 99 0.91 19.14 -13.75
CA ASP A 99 1.85 20.23 -13.51
C ASP A 99 1.19 21.59 -13.19
N GLY A 100 -0.14 21.68 -13.29
CA GLY A 100 -0.87 22.94 -13.16
C GLY A 100 -0.96 23.77 -14.45
N ILE A 101 -0.40 23.29 -15.55
CA ILE A 101 -0.42 23.91 -16.88
C ILE A 101 -1.23 23.05 -17.84
N GLN A 102 -0.83 21.78 -18.03
CA GLN A 102 -1.53 20.79 -18.86
C GLN A 102 -2.84 20.33 -18.21
N SER A 103 -2.88 20.34 -16.87
CA SER A 103 -4.03 20.04 -16.05
C SER A 103 -4.25 21.17 -15.06
N SER A 104 -5.50 21.45 -14.68
CA SER A 104 -5.79 22.37 -13.58
C SER A 104 -5.36 21.82 -12.21
N LYS A 105 -5.06 20.52 -12.15
CA LYS A 105 -4.57 19.82 -10.97
C LYS A 105 -3.03 19.83 -10.91
N ILE A 106 -2.52 19.94 -9.70
CA ILE A 106 -1.09 19.96 -9.40
C ILE A 106 -0.78 18.82 -8.45
N TYR A 107 -0.12 17.79 -8.95
CA TYR A 107 0.33 16.64 -8.16
C TYR A 107 1.84 16.65 -8.04
N LEU A 108 2.38 16.12 -6.94
CA LEU A 108 3.81 15.87 -6.81
C LEU A 108 4.06 14.58 -6.03
N SER A 109 5.21 13.97 -6.26
CA SER A 109 5.65 12.75 -5.57
C SER A 109 6.71 13.06 -4.53
N LEU A 110 6.53 12.47 -3.35
CA LEU A 110 7.51 12.46 -2.26
C LEU A 110 7.57 11.06 -1.65
N ASP A 111 8.74 10.42 -1.75
CA ASP A 111 9.00 9.07 -1.24
C ASP A 111 7.94 8.07 -1.72
N GLY A 112 7.63 8.18 -3.02
CA GLY A 112 6.66 7.34 -3.73
C GLY A 112 5.20 7.56 -3.36
N ASP A 113 4.86 8.54 -2.50
CA ASP A 113 3.48 8.99 -2.27
C ASP A 113 3.17 10.20 -3.16
N VAL A 114 2.03 10.16 -3.84
CA VAL A 114 1.56 11.27 -4.69
C VAL A 114 0.54 12.10 -3.92
N PHE A 115 0.78 13.40 -3.84
CA PHE A 115 -0.05 14.37 -3.12
C PHE A 115 -0.72 15.35 -4.08
N ASP A 116 -2.01 15.63 -3.84
CA ASP A 116 -2.72 16.73 -4.49
C ASP A 116 -2.44 18.03 -3.76
N VAL A 117 -1.74 18.94 -4.43
CA VAL A 117 -1.37 20.26 -3.93
C VAL A 117 -2.04 21.39 -4.71
N SER A 118 -3.10 21.08 -5.46
CA SER A 118 -3.78 22.02 -6.38
C SER A 118 -4.28 23.30 -5.73
N ASP A 119 -4.67 23.22 -4.46
CA ASP A 119 -5.24 24.36 -3.70
C ASP A 119 -4.15 25.22 -3.02
N SER A 120 -2.88 24.83 -3.14
CA SER A 120 -1.77 25.57 -2.54
C SER A 120 -1.16 26.55 -3.54
N SER A 121 -1.13 27.83 -3.15
CA SER A 121 -0.46 28.88 -3.92
C SER A 121 1.04 28.65 -4.10
N PHE A 122 1.70 27.92 -3.19
CA PHE A 122 3.13 27.67 -3.25
C PHE A 122 3.57 26.89 -4.49
N TYR A 123 2.75 25.97 -5.01
CA TYR A 123 3.12 25.09 -6.13
C TYR A 123 2.48 25.50 -7.46
N LYS A 124 1.83 26.67 -7.53
CA LYS A 124 1.28 27.17 -8.79
C LYS A 124 2.41 27.42 -9.79
N PRO A 125 2.16 27.28 -11.11
CA PRO A 125 3.15 27.60 -12.13
C PRO A 125 3.71 29.02 -11.94
N GLY A 126 5.04 29.16 -12.08
CA GLY A 126 5.74 30.44 -11.96
C GLY A 126 6.18 30.84 -10.54
N THR A 127 5.76 30.12 -9.50
CA THR A 127 6.28 30.33 -8.13
C THR A 127 7.59 29.57 -7.89
N SER A 128 8.28 29.89 -6.79
CA SER A 128 9.53 29.21 -6.42
C SER A 128 9.38 27.69 -6.36
N TYR A 129 8.30 27.18 -5.74
CA TYR A 129 8.07 25.73 -5.62
C TYR A 129 7.23 25.14 -6.75
N GLY A 130 6.79 25.95 -7.73
CA GLY A 130 6.02 25.50 -8.88
C GLY A 130 6.72 24.42 -9.70
N ILE A 131 8.07 24.38 -9.66
CA ILE A 131 8.89 23.37 -10.34
C ILE A 131 8.62 21.93 -9.88
N PHE A 132 7.99 21.74 -8.72
CA PHE A 132 7.67 20.41 -8.19
C PHE A 132 6.36 19.85 -8.74
N GLY A 133 5.47 20.69 -9.28
CA GLY A 133 4.23 20.25 -9.91
C GLY A 133 4.52 19.30 -11.07
N GLY A 134 3.89 18.14 -11.07
CA GLY A 134 4.06 17.07 -12.05
C GLY A 134 5.32 16.21 -11.87
N HIS A 135 6.07 16.36 -10.77
CA HIS A 135 7.38 15.71 -10.61
C HIS A 135 7.51 14.94 -9.30
N ASP A 136 8.45 13.99 -9.28
CA ASP A 136 9.05 13.50 -8.05
C ASP A 136 10.10 14.48 -7.56
N CYS A 137 9.84 15.07 -6.38
CA CYS A 137 10.72 16.04 -5.74
C CYS A 137 11.39 15.46 -4.48
N THR A 138 11.47 14.13 -4.35
CA THR A 138 12.02 13.47 -3.16
C THR A 138 13.46 13.90 -2.88
N LEU A 139 14.33 13.91 -3.90
CA LEU A 139 15.73 14.34 -3.71
C LEU A 139 15.88 15.83 -3.50
N ASN A 140 15.05 16.65 -4.15
CA ASN A 140 14.98 18.09 -3.89
C ASN A 140 14.70 18.37 -2.42
N LEU A 141 13.70 17.71 -1.85
CA LEU A 141 13.31 17.88 -0.45
C LEU A 141 14.31 17.21 0.52
N ALA A 142 14.92 16.09 0.13
CA ALA A 142 15.98 15.45 0.92
C ALA A 142 17.22 16.33 1.08
N ARG A 143 17.59 17.04 0.02
CA ARG A 143 18.81 17.86 -0.09
C ARG A 143 18.55 19.37 0.08
N MET A 144 17.31 19.75 0.36
CA MET A 144 16.87 21.16 0.47
C MET A 144 17.27 22.00 -0.75
N SER A 145 17.11 21.44 -1.96
CA SER A 145 17.58 22.02 -3.21
C SER A 145 16.45 22.28 -4.21
N MET A 146 16.54 23.41 -4.91
CA MET A 146 15.65 23.79 -6.02
C MET A 146 16.23 23.43 -7.40
N ASP A 147 17.30 22.64 -7.43
CA ASP A 147 17.91 22.17 -8.67
C ASP A 147 16.96 21.23 -9.43
N LYS A 148 16.62 21.63 -10.67
CA LYS A 148 15.73 20.88 -11.54
C LYS A 148 16.33 19.54 -12.01
N THR A 149 17.66 19.40 -11.99
CA THR A 149 18.31 18.14 -12.38
C THR A 149 17.99 16.98 -11.44
N LEU A 150 17.56 17.28 -10.20
CA LEU A 150 17.18 16.29 -9.20
C LEU A 150 15.75 15.76 -9.39
N LEU A 151 14.90 16.47 -10.13
CA LEU A 151 13.50 16.07 -10.34
C LEU A 151 13.44 14.72 -11.04
N ASN A 152 12.52 13.86 -10.62
CA ASN A 152 12.28 12.54 -11.23
C ASN A 152 13.47 11.56 -11.17
N THR A 153 14.56 11.89 -10.48
CA THR A 153 15.77 11.03 -10.40
C THR A 153 15.81 10.13 -9.16
N TYR A 154 14.87 10.30 -8.23
CA TYR A 154 14.77 9.44 -7.05
C TYR A 154 14.45 7.99 -7.46
N ASN A 155 15.16 7.05 -6.85
CA ASN A 155 14.86 5.64 -6.94
C ASN A 155 14.91 5.01 -5.53
N LYS A 156 14.10 3.97 -5.30
CA LYS A 156 13.97 3.36 -3.97
C LYS A 156 15.24 2.62 -3.49
N GLY A 157 16.14 2.26 -4.39
CA GLY A 157 17.42 1.60 -4.10
C GLY A 157 18.58 2.56 -3.90
N MET A 158 18.35 3.87 -4.02
CA MET A 158 19.40 4.88 -3.93
C MET A 158 19.92 4.98 -2.51
N GLU A 159 21.24 5.02 -2.35
CA GLU A 159 21.85 5.29 -1.07
C GLU A 159 21.62 6.76 -0.68
N LEU A 160 21.04 6.94 0.50
CA LEU A 160 20.78 8.24 1.10
C LEU A 160 21.51 8.32 2.43
N THR A 161 22.06 9.49 2.71
CA THR A 161 22.61 9.82 4.03
C THR A 161 21.50 9.81 5.09
N GLU A 162 21.89 9.68 6.36
CA GLU A 162 20.92 9.73 7.46
C GLU A 162 20.18 11.07 7.56
N ASN A 163 20.84 12.17 7.17
CA ASN A 163 20.22 13.50 7.15
C ASN A 163 19.19 13.63 6.03
N GLU A 164 19.46 13.08 4.84
CA GLU A 164 18.50 13.03 3.73
C GLU A 164 17.27 12.19 4.11
N LYS A 165 17.48 11.01 4.71
CA LYS A 165 16.37 10.16 5.20
C LYS A 165 15.50 10.88 6.23
N LYS A 166 16.11 11.54 7.21
CA LYS A 166 15.39 12.35 8.22
C LYS A 166 14.61 13.48 7.57
N SER A 167 15.20 14.17 6.59
CA SER A 167 14.55 15.25 5.85
C SER A 167 13.33 14.76 5.09
N ILE A 168 13.45 13.64 4.36
CA ILE A 168 12.33 13.00 3.67
C ILE A 168 11.20 12.65 4.65
N GLN A 169 11.51 12.01 5.77
CA GLN A 169 10.51 11.65 6.78
C GLN A 169 9.81 12.89 7.36
N GLY A 170 10.57 13.94 7.64
CA GLY A 170 10.05 15.22 8.13
C GLY A 170 9.07 15.84 7.13
N TRP A 171 9.48 15.98 5.87
CA TRP A 171 8.62 16.51 4.81
C TRP A 171 7.39 15.65 4.59
N LYS A 172 7.54 14.32 4.52
CA LYS A 172 6.44 13.39 4.33
C LYS A 172 5.38 13.52 5.43
N LYS A 173 5.81 13.67 6.68
CA LYS A 173 4.91 13.93 7.81
C LYS A 173 4.15 15.24 7.67
N GLN A 174 4.79 16.31 7.19
CA GLN A 174 4.12 17.59 6.94
C GLN A 174 3.14 17.49 5.78
N PHE A 175 3.51 16.83 4.69
CA PHE A 175 2.65 16.63 3.53
C PHE A 175 1.40 15.82 3.86
N LEU A 176 1.54 14.73 4.62
CA LEU A 176 0.40 13.92 5.08
C LEU A 176 -0.60 14.69 5.96
N LYS A 177 -0.13 15.73 6.67
CA LYS A 177 -1.01 16.60 7.46
C LYS A 177 -1.74 17.63 6.62
N LYS A 178 -1.08 18.15 5.58
CA LYS A 178 -1.54 19.33 4.85
C LYS A 178 -2.24 19.01 3.52
N TYR A 179 -1.85 17.93 2.87
CA TYR A 179 -2.28 17.61 1.51
C TYR A 179 -2.88 16.22 1.44
N LYS A 180 -3.86 16.07 0.54
CA LYS A 180 -4.49 14.78 0.29
C LYS A 180 -3.53 13.89 -0.48
N LYS A 181 -3.21 12.73 0.06
CA LYS A 181 -2.57 11.65 -0.70
C LYS A 181 -3.57 11.07 -1.69
N VAL A 182 -3.21 11.06 -2.97
CA VAL A 182 -4.07 10.60 -4.08
C VAL A 182 -3.52 9.38 -4.80
N GLY A 183 -2.26 9.02 -4.55
CA GLY A 183 -1.63 7.96 -5.32
C GLY A 183 -0.30 7.45 -4.80
N LYS A 184 0.29 6.61 -5.63
CA LYS A 184 1.65 6.09 -5.48
C LYS A 184 2.41 6.27 -6.78
N THR A 185 3.69 6.61 -6.67
CA THR A 185 4.61 6.66 -7.81
C THR A 185 5.22 5.29 -8.03
N ILE A 186 5.22 4.84 -9.28
CA ILE A 186 5.84 3.60 -9.72
C ILE A 186 7.10 3.94 -10.50
N TYR A 187 8.25 3.60 -9.93
CA TYR A 187 9.55 3.74 -10.59
C TYR A 187 9.75 2.56 -11.56
N LYS A 188 10.25 2.85 -12.77
CA LYS A 188 10.70 1.80 -13.68
C LYS A 188 11.83 1.02 -12.99
N LYS A 189 11.78 -0.32 -13.06
CA LYS A 189 12.82 -1.21 -12.54
C LYS A 189 14.03 -1.22 -13.44
#